data_AF-A0A2V6ITC7-F1
#
_entry.id   AF-A0A2V6ITC7-F1
#
_cell.length_a   1.000
_cell.length_b   1.000
_cell.length_c   1.000
_cell.angle_alpha   90.00
_cell.angle_beta   90.00
_cell.angle_gamma   90.00
#
_symmetry.space_group_name_H-M   'P 1'
#
loop_
_entity.id
_entity.type
_entity.pdbx_description
1 polymer ?
#
loop_
_entity_poly.entity_id
_entity_poly.type
_entity_poly.pdbx_seq_one_letter_code
_entity_poly.pdbx_strand_id
1 'polypeptide(L)'
;MTSELTLAFIAATLSAALAVAAVLRNRRSGAAWWFALGMLGLALDSVLTGICLSIIDLERLAHWEEWALILKAFLVAIWLGFAVTYSRGDARESFRRWRFLIVIACLLPIAAWLEFRGRFVEVSWRPSFPAFWVSLLTAGKAVNVLTLIGEVLVLMNLERTFRSAVGTMQWRIKFLILGLTVIFGARIYARSQALVFSGYASSLEEVEGIGLLVGCLLLGV
;
A
#
# COMPACT_ATOMS: atom_id res chain seq x y z
N MET A 1 5.61 -17.26 -13.07
CA MET A 1 4.22 -17.11 -13.53
C MET A 1 3.20 -17.84 -12.65
N THR A 2 3.15 -19.18 -12.57
CA THR A 2 2.08 -19.85 -11.78
C THR A 2 2.21 -19.65 -10.27
N SER A 3 3.42 -19.68 -9.72
CA SER A 3 3.69 -19.46 -8.29
C SER A 3 3.34 -18.03 -7.84
N GLU A 4 3.74 -17.01 -8.60
CA GLU A 4 3.47 -15.59 -8.28
C GLU A 4 1.97 -15.28 -8.27
N LEU A 5 1.23 -15.83 -9.23
CA LEU A 5 -0.24 -15.72 -9.28
C LEU A 5 -0.88 -16.33 -8.03
N THR A 6 -0.48 -17.56 -7.66
CA THR A 6 -1.03 -18.20 -6.45
C THR A 6 -0.73 -17.41 -5.19
N LEU A 7 0.47 -16.83 -5.09
CA LEU A 7 0.88 -16.00 -3.96
C LEU A 7 0.00 -14.75 -3.84
N ALA A 8 -0.24 -14.06 -4.95
CA ALA A 8 -1.10 -12.87 -5.00
C ALA A 8 -2.54 -13.17 -4.55
N PHE A 9 -3.13 -14.29 -5.01
CA PHE A 9 -4.49 -14.68 -4.59
C PHE A 9 -4.57 -15.11 -3.11
N ILE A 10 -3.54 -15.79 -2.60
CA ILE A 10 -3.49 -16.14 -1.16
C ILE A 10 -3.37 -14.86 -0.32
N ALA A 11 -2.54 -13.90 -0.74
CA ALA A 11 -2.39 -12.63 -0.03
C ALA A 11 -3.71 -11.81 -0.04
N ALA A 12 -4.41 -11.80 -1.17
CA ALA A 12 -5.71 -11.14 -1.29
C ALA A 12 -6.77 -11.77 -0.37
N THR A 13 -6.85 -13.11 -0.34
CA THR A 13 -7.83 -13.82 0.49
C THR A 13 -7.56 -13.64 1.99
N LEU A 14 -6.29 -13.74 2.43
CA LEU A 14 -5.91 -13.47 3.82
C LEU A 14 -6.20 -12.02 4.23
N SER A 15 -5.89 -11.07 3.35
CA SER A 15 -6.16 -9.64 3.61
C SER A 15 -7.65 -9.37 3.75
N ALA A 16 -8.48 -9.95 2.86
CA ALA A 16 -9.93 -9.84 2.93
C ALA A 16 -10.50 -10.51 4.20
N ALA A 17 -9.99 -11.69 4.58
CA ALA A 17 -10.39 -12.38 5.79
C ALA A 17 -10.10 -11.55 7.05
N LEU A 18 -8.93 -10.91 7.13
CA LEU A 18 -8.56 -10.01 8.22
C LEU A 18 -9.44 -8.76 8.26
N ALA A 19 -9.80 -8.20 7.10
CA ALA A 19 -10.73 -7.07 7.02
C ALA A 19 -12.10 -7.43 7.62
N VAL A 20 -12.65 -8.59 7.25
CA VAL A 20 -13.92 -9.10 7.79
C VAL A 20 -13.80 -9.36 9.29
N ALA A 21 -12.73 -10.03 9.73
CA ALA A 21 -12.49 -10.32 11.14
C ALA A 21 -12.40 -9.04 11.99
N ALA A 22 -11.73 -8.00 11.50
CA ALA A 22 -11.60 -6.72 12.19
C ALA A 22 -12.95 -6.02 12.39
N VAL A 23 -13.80 -5.99 11.35
CA VAL A 23 -15.15 -5.43 11.44
C VAL A 23 -16.00 -6.27 12.41
N LEU A 24 -15.99 -7.60 12.28
CA LEU A 24 -16.77 -8.49 13.16
C LEU A 24 -16.39 -8.34 14.63
N ARG A 25 -15.10 -8.26 14.94
CA ARG A 25 -14.60 -8.15 16.31
C ARG A 25 -14.94 -6.81 16.96
N ASN A 26 -14.98 -5.71 16.19
CA ASN A 26 -15.10 -4.38 16.79
C ASN A 26 -15.84 -3.34 15.93
N ARG A 27 -17.09 -3.66 15.56
CA ARG A 27 -17.96 -2.85 14.67
C ARG A 27 -18.14 -1.37 15.06
N ARG A 28 -17.98 -1.02 16.33
CA ARG A 28 -18.22 0.34 16.85
C ARG A 28 -16.97 1.24 16.82
N SER A 29 -15.79 0.71 16.51
CA SER A 29 -14.55 1.50 16.48
C SER A 29 -14.29 2.05 15.08
N GLY A 30 -14.17 3.37 14.94
CA GLY A 30 -13.80 4.01 13.68
C GLY A 30 -12.46 3.52 13.12
N ALA A 31 -11.49 3.23 13.99
CA ALA A 31 -10.19 2.68 13.58
C ALA A 31 -10.30 1.26 12.99
N ALA A 32 -11.27 0.45 13.45
CA ALA A 32 -11.50 -0.88 12.89
C ALA A 32 -12.02 -0.80 11.44
N TRP A 33 -12.84 0.20 11.12
CA TRP A 33 -13.31 0.46 9.76
C TRP A 33 -12.18 0.96 8.85
N TRP A 34 -11.34 1.89 9.31
CA TRP A 34 -10.17 2.33 8.54
C TRP A 34 -9.18 1.19 8.28
N PHE A 35 -8.94 0.33 9.28
CA PHE A 35 -8.13 -0.87 9.12
C PHE A 35 -8.73 -1.83 8.08
N ALA A 36 -10.02 -2.14 8.19
CA ALA A 36 -10.69 -3.02 7.26
C ALA A 36 -10.69 -2.48 5.83
N LEU A 37 -10.90 -1.17 5.66
CA LEU A 37 -10.81 -0.50 4.37
C LEU A 37 -9.39 -0.59 3.79
N GLY A 38 -8.36 -0.38 4.61
CA GLY A 38 -6.97 -0.53 4.20
C GLY A 38 -6.63 -1.96 3.79
N MET A 39 -7.10 -2.97 4.54
CA MET A 39 -6.89 -4.38 4.23
C MET A 39 -7.63 -4.83 2.96
N LEU A 40 -8.85 -4.32 2.72
CA LEU A 40 -9.55 -4.54 1.44
C LEU A 40 -8.83 -3.89 0.27
N GLY A 41 -8.28 -2.69 0.47
CA GLY A 41 -7.46 -2.02 -0.53
C GLY A 41 -6.19 -2.81 -0.86
N LEU A 42 -5.52 -3.40 0.14
CA LEU A 42 -4.39 -4.32 -0.07
C LEU A 42 -4.80 -5.57 -0.84
N ALA A 43 -5.98 -6.13 -0.55
CA ALA A 43 -6.51 -7.28 -1.27
C ALA A 43 -6.78 -6.96 -2.75
N LEU A 44 -7.38 -5.79 -3.03
CA LEU A 44 -7.60 -5.31 -4.39
C LEU A 44 -6.28 -5.09 -5.13
N ASP A 45 -5.29 -4.50 -4.47
CA ASP A 45 -3.95 -4.30 -5.04
C ASP A 45 -3.32 -5.64 -5.44
N SER A 46 -3.38 -6.66 -4.58
CA SER A 46 -2.89 -8.01 -4.92
C SER A 46 -3.65 -8.66 -6.08
N VAL A 47 -4.97 -8.45 -6.19
CA VAL A 47 -5.74 -8.95 -7.34
C VAL A 47 -5.32 -8.24 -8.63
N LEU A 48 -5.12 -6.92 -8.60
CA LEU A 48 -4.64 -6.16 -9.75
C LEU A 48 -3.25 -6.63 -10.19
N THR A 49 -2.32 -6.84 -9.25
CA THR A 49 -1.02 -7.44 -9.55
C THR A 49 -1.16 -8.80 -10.21
N GLY A 50 -2.04 -9.68 -9.69
CA GLY A 50 -2.33 -10.97 -10.32
C GLY A 50 -2.88 -10.83 -11.75
N ILE A 51 -3.71 -9.83 -12.02
CA ILE A 51 -4.22 -9.54 -13.36
C ILE A 51 -3.10 -9.05 -14.27
N CYS A 52 -2.25 -8.10 -13.82
CA CYS A 52 -1.10 -7.61 -14.59
C CYS A 52 -0.16 -8.74 -15.01
N LEU A 53 0.14 -9.69 -14.10
CA LEU A 53 0.97 -10.86 -14.40
C LEU A 53 0.38 -11.82 -15.44
N SER A 54 -0.93 -11.75 -15.70
CA SER A 54 -1.63 -12.57 -16.70
C SER A 54 -1.73 -11.91 -18.08
N ILE A 55 -1.39 -10.63 -18.20
CA ILE A 55 -1.51 -9.85 -19.43
C ILE A 55 -0.18 -9.90 -20.20
N ILE A 56 -0.26 -10.29 -21.46
CA ILE A 56 0.90 -10.37 -22.39
C ILE A 56 1.01 -9.11 -23.26
N ASP A 57 -0.07 -8.32 -23.36
CA ASP A 57 -0.18 -7.13 -24.20
C ASP A 57 0.39 -5.87 -23.49
N LEU A 58 1.34 -5.18 -24.11
CA LEU A 58 2.07 -4.06 -23.51
C LEU A 58 1.19 -2.81 -23.29
N GLU A 59 0.29 -2.49 -24.23
CA GLU A 59 -0.58 -1.31 -24.09
C GLU A 59 -1.59 -1.52 -22.98
N ARG A 60 -2.15 -2.74 -22.91
CA ARG A 60 -3.08 -3.10 -21.85
C ARG A 60 -2.39 -3.14 -20.50
N LEU A 61 -1.17 -3.67 -20.42
CA LEU A 61 -0.38 -3.70 -19.18
C LEU A 61 -0.09 -2.28 -18.67
N ALA A 62 0.32 -1.36 -19.54
CA ALA A 62 0.56 0.03 -19.17
C ALA A 62 -0.68 0.66 -18.51
N HIS A 63 -1.87 0.45 -19.09
CA HIS A 63 -3.10 0.99 -18.55
C HIS A 63 -3.45 0.43 -17.15
N TRP A 64 -3.28 -0.88 -16.93
CA TRP A 64 -3.54 -1.49 -15.62
C TRP A 64 -2.53 -1.04 -14.56
N GLU A 65 -1.27 -0.82 -14.94
CA GLU A 65 -0.25 -0.26 -14.05
C GLU A 65 -0.56 1.17 -13.63
N GLU A 66 -1.14 1.99 -14.50
CA GLU A 66 -1.61 3.33 -14.12
C GLU A 66 -2.70 3.25 -13.05
N TRP A 67 -3.68 2.35 -13.23
CA TRP A 67 -4.73 2.12 -12.23
C TRP A 67 -4.18 1.57 -10.92
N ALA A 68 -3.20 0.66 -10.98
CA ALA A 68 -2.53 0.12 -9.80
C ALA A 68 -1.80 1.23 -9.03
N LEU A 69 -1.10 2.13 -9.72
CA LEU A 69 -0.39 3.25 -9.11
C LEU A 69 -1.36 4.23 -8.42
N ILE A 70 -2.53 4.50 -9.01
CA ILE A 70 -3.58 5.31 -8.39
C ILE A 70 -4.15 4.61 -7.15
N LEU A 71 -4.44 3.31 -7.25
CA LEU A 71 -4.94 2.53 -6.11
C LEU A 71 -3.94 2.56 -4.96
N LYS A 72 -2.65 2.34 -5.25
CA LYS A 72 -1.55 2.42 -4.29
C LYS A 72 -1.45 3.78 -3.60
N ALA A 73 -1.71 4.87 -4.33
CA ALA A 73 -1.73 6.21 -3.78
C ALA A 73 -2.91 6.43 -2.82
N PHE A 74 -4.11 6.01 -3.23
CA PHE A 74 -5.31 6.09 -2.39
C PHE A 74 -5.19 5.23 -1.13
N LEU A 75 -4.59 4.05 -1.27
CA LEU A 75 -4.33 3.13 -0.19
C LEU A 75 -3.50 3.77 0.93
N VAL A 76 -2.47 4.55 0.58
CA VAL A 76 -1.67 5.27 1.57
C VAL A 76 -2.48 6.32 2.31
N ALA A 77 -3.39 7.04 1.65
CA ALA A 77 -4.29 7.97 2.33
C ALA A 77 -5.20 7.26 3.34
N ILE A 78 -5.75 6.08 2.98
CA ILE A 78 -6.57 5.26 3.89
C ILE A 78 -5.76 4.85 5.12
N TRP A 79 -4.55 4.33 4.91
CA TRP A 79 -3.69 3.87 6.01
C TRP A 79 -3.16 5.01 6.88
N LEU A 80 -2.97 6.20 6.32
CA LEU A 80 -2.65 7.40 7.11
C LEU A 80 -3.84 7.81 7.98
N GLY A 81 -5.07 7.71 7.45
CA GLY A 81 -6.30 7.86 8.22
C GLY A 81 -6.40 6.86 9.38
N PHE A 82 -6.08 5.59 9.13
CA PHE A 82 -5.97 4.57 10.17
C PHE A 82 -4.94 4.95 11.23
N ALA A 83 -3.70 5.26 10.84
CA ALA A 83 -2.60 5.55 11.77
C ALA A 83 -2.91 6.74 12.69
N VAL A 84 -3.55 7.78 12.15
CA VAL A 84 -3.96 8.96 12.93
C VAL A 84 -5.13 8.67 13.86
N THR A 85 -6.17 7.97 13.38
CA THR A 85 -7.35 7.63 14.21
C THR A 85 -7.06 6.60 15.28
N TYR A 86 -6.05 5.75 15.07
CA TYR A 86 -5.60 4.76 16.05
C TYR A 86 -4.82 5.37 17.22
N SER A 87 -4.19 6.54 17.05
CA SER A 87 -3.49 7.24 18.14
C SER A 87 -4.47 7.70 19.24
N ARG A 88 -4.29 7.19 20.47
CA ARG A 88 -5.32 7.23 21.54
C ARG A 88 -5.37 8.50 22.41
N GLY A 89 -4.73 9.60 22.01
CA GLY A 89 -4.76 10.86 22.78
C GLY A 89 -5.99 11.71 22.46
N ASP A 90 -6.12 12.10 21.19
CA ASP A 90 -7.22 12.93 20.68
C ASP A 90 -7.38 12.68 19.18
N ALA A 91 -8.06 11.60 18.81
CA ALA A 91 -8.25 11.24 17.40
C ALA A 91 -8.82 12.39 16.57
N ARG A 92 -9.67 13.25 17.17
CA ARG A 92 -10.29 14.40 16.51
C ARG A 92 -9.32 15.55 16.26
N GLU A 93 -8.44 15.87 17.22
CA GLU A 93 -7.46 16.94 17.07
C GLU A 93 -6.30 16.51 16.18
N SER A 94 -5.82 15.27 16.36
CA SER A 94 -4.79 14.68 15.51
C SER A 94 -5.26 14.58 14.07
N PHE A 95 -6.50 14.13 13.84
CA PHE A 95 -7.11 14.13 12.50
C PHE A 95 -7.25 15.55 11.93
N ARG A 96 -7.67 16.54 12.73
CA ARG A 96 -7.78 17.94 12.25
C ARG A 96 -6.42 18.50 11.81
N ARG A 97 -5.33 18.15 12.51
CA ARG A 97 -3.97 18.57 12.18
C ARG A 97 -3.44 17.87 10.92
N TRP A 98 -3.71 16.58 10.77
CA TRP A 98 -3.23 15.78 9.63
C TRP A 98 -4.18 15.76 8.44
N ARG A 99 -5.39 16.32 8.54
CA ARG A 99 -6.38 16.34 7.45
C ARG A 99 -5.81 16.91 6.16
N PHE A 100 -4.98 17.96 6.27
CA PHE A 100 -4.39 18.59 5.09
C PHE A 100 -3.40 17.65 4.42
N LEU A 101 -2.59 16.91 5.20
CA LEU A 101 -1.68 15.90 4.64
C LEU A 101 -2.45 14.73 4.02
N ILE A 102 -3.54 14.27 4.65
CA ILE A 102 -4.39 13.19 4.10
C ILE A 102 -5.08 13.66 2.80
N VAL A 103 -5.64 14.86 2.80
CA VAL A 103 -6.31 15.47 1.63
C VAL A 103 -5.31 15.69 0.51
N ILE A 104 -4.10 16.18 0.81
CA ILE A 104 -3.02 16.32 -0.18
C ILE A 104 -2.61 14.95 -0.72
N ALA A 105 -2.36 13.96 0.16
CA ALA A 105 -2.01 12.60 -0.25
C ALA A 105 -3.10 11.93 -1.12
N CYS A 106 -4.36 12.30 -0.93
CA CYS A 106 -5.48 11.79 -1.71
C CYS A 106 -5.72 12.58 -3.01
N LEU A 107 -5.64 13.91 -2.99
CA LEU A 107 -5.97 14.78 -4.13
C LEU A 107 -4.83 14.87 -5.13
N LEU A 108 -3.58 14.86 -4.69
CA LEU A 108 -2.42 15.08 -5.56
C LEU A 108 -2.23 13.95 -6.60
N PRO A 109 -2.44 12.65 -6.28
CA PRO A 109 -2.46 11.58 -7.27
C PRO A 109 -3.58 11.74 -8.31
N ILE A 110 -4.76 12.22 -7.89
CA ILE A 110 -5.92 12.45 -8.77
C ILE A 110 -5.68 13.67 -9.67
N ALA A 111 -5.13 14.75 -9.11
CA ALA A 111 -4.76 15.94 -9.87
C ALA A 111 -3.69 15.62 -10.90
N ALA A 112 -2.67 14.84 -10.51
CA ALA A 112 -1.66 14.33 -11.43
C ALA A 112 -2.34 13.52 -12.56
N TRP A 113 -3.24 12.59 -12.22
CA TRP A 113 -4.01 11.80 -13.21
C TRP A 113 -4.72 12.67 -14.26
N LEU A 114 -5.41 13.72 -13.81
CA LEU A 114 -6.16 14.64 -14.68
C LEU A 114 -5.26 15.51 -15.56
N GLU A 115 -4.14 16.01 -15.02
CA GLU A 115 -3.23 16.91 -15.76
C GLU A 115 -2.44 16.17 -16.85
N PHE A 116 -2.01 14.94 -16.58
CA PHE A 116 -1.12 14.20 -17.50
C PHE A 116 -1.84 13.21 -18.42
N ARG A 117 -3.19 13.15 -18.39
CA ARG A 117 -4.05 12.37 -19.32
C ARG A 117 -3.59 10.91 -19.54
N GLY A 118 -3.15 10.20 -18.50
CA GLY A 118 -2.75 8.79 -18.63
C GLY A 118 -1.44 8.57 -19.39
N ARG A 119 -0.42 9.40 -19.11
CA ARG A 119 0.98 9.16 -19.52
C ARG A 119 1.88 9.05 -18.29
N PHE A 120 1.55 8.13 -17.38
CA PHE A 120 2.34 7.92 -16.15
C PHE A 120 3.42 6.87 -16.33
N VAL A 121 3.17 5.93 -17.23
CA VAL A 121 3.96 4.71 -17.37
C VAL A 121 4.23 4.42 -18.85
N GLU A 122 5.48 4.15 -19.19
CA GLU A 122 5.87 3.64 -20.51
C GLU A 122 6.47 2.25 -20.32
N VAL A 123 5.75 1.24 -20.79
CA VAL A 123 6.23 -0.14 -20.76
C VAL A 123 7.16 -0.33 -21.95
N SER A 124 8.45 -0.47 -21.67
CA SER A 124 9.48 -0.62 -22.70
C SER A 124 10.18 -1.96 -22.55
N TRP A 125 10.28 -2.73 -23.63
CA TRP A 125 11.07 -3.97 -23.60
C TRP A 125 12.57 -3.60 -23.57
N ARG A 126 13.23 -3.85 -22.43
CA ARG A 126 14.68 -3.65 -22.25
C ARG A 126 15.39 -5.01 -22.37
N PRO A 127 16.31 -5.20 -23.35
CA PRO A 127 16.99 -6.49 -23.58
C PRO A 127 17.95 -6.91 -22.46
N SER A 128 18.18 -6.08 -21.44
CA SER A 128 19.08 -6.37 -20.31
C SER A 128 18.40 -7.11 -19.15
N PHE A 129 17.07 -7.23 -19.14
CA PHE A 129 16.33 -7.94 -18.09
C PHE A 129 15.40 -9.01 -18.68
N PRO A 130 15.33 -10.22 -18.09
CA PRO A 130 14.47 -11.30 -18.58
C PRO A 130 12.96 -11.08 -18.33
N ALA A 131 12.54 -9.87 -17.91
CA ALA A 131 11.16 -9.51 -17.58
C ALA A 131 10.76 -8.16 -18.20
N PHE A 132 9.46 -7.90 -18.33
CA PHE A 132 8.94 -6.61 -18.81
C PHE A 132 9.42 -5.49 -17.89
N TRP A 133 9.99 -4.44 -18.48
CA TRP A 133 10.48 -3.27 -17.74
C TRP A 133 9.47 -2.14 -17.86
N VAL A 134 8.90 -1.75 -16.73
CA VAL A 134 7.91 -0.69 -16.67
C VAL A 134 8.61 0.61 -16.28
N SER A 135 8.80 1.53 -17.23
CA SER A 135 9.49 2.81 -16.99
C SER A 135 8.50 3.85 -16.44
N LEU A 136 8.88 4.53 -15.35
CA LEU A 136 8.09 5.62 -14.77
C LEU A 136 8.44 6.95 -15.47
N LEU A 137 7.43 7.60 -16.06
CA LEU A 137 7.58 8.98 -16.52
C LEU A 137 7.67 9.94 -15.32
N THR A 138 8.03 11.20 -15.59
CA THR A 138 8.21 12.25 -14.57
C THR A 138 7.00 12.38 -13.64
N ALA A 139 5.77 12.27 -14.17
CA ALA A 139 4.55 12.30 -13.37
C ALA A 139 4.39 11.05 -12.48
N GLY A 140 4.66 9.85 -13.01
CA GLY A 140 4.66 8.61 -12.25
C GLY A 140 5.70 8.61 -11.11
N LYS A 141 6.88 9.20 -11.36
CA LYS A 141 7.91 9.41 -10.32
C LYS A 141 7.42 10.31 -9.20
N ALA A 142 6.77 11.43 -9.52
CA ALA A 142 6.24 12.36 -8.52
C ALA A 142 5.20 11.68 -7.62
N VAL A 143 4.27 10.91 -8.21
CA VAL A 143 3.29 10.13 -7.44
C VAL A 143 3.98 9.05 -6.60
N ASN A 144 4.98 8.34 -7.15
CA ASN A 144 5.72 7.34 -6.39
C ASN A 144 6.43 7.95 -5.16
N VAL A 145 7.09 9.11 -5.32
CA VAL A 145 7.72 9.84 -4.21
C VAL A 145 6.70 10.24 -3.15
N LEU A 146 5.56 10.79 -3.57
CA LEU A 146 4.50 11.17 -2.62
C LEU A 146 3.99 9.96 -1.85
N THR A 147 3.75 8.86 -2.56
CA THR A 147 3.23 7.64 -1.95
C THR A 147 4.26 7.02 -0.98
N LEU A 148 5.55 7.05 -1.32
CA LEU A 148 6.65 6.64 -0.44
C LEU A 148 6.71 7.50 0.83
N ILE A 149 6.64 8.83 0.71
CA ILE A 149 6.58 9.74 1.86
C ILE A 149 5.37 9.38 2.74
N GLY A 150 4.22 9.13 2.13
CA GLY A 150 3.01 8.76 2.87
C GLY A 150 3.15 7.44 3.63
N GLU A 151 3.80 6.41 3.07
CA GLU A 151 4.09 5.15 3.80
C GLU A 151 5.01 5.36 4.99
N VAL A 152 6.05 6.19 4.83
CA VAL A 152 6.94 6.56 5.93
C VAL A 152 6.15 7.28 7.03
N LEU A 153 5.24 8.18 6.67
CA LEU A 153 4.38 8.89 7.63
C LEU A 153 3.41 7.92 8.34
N VAL A 154 2.88 6.92 7.66
CA VAL A 154 2.06 5.86 8.29
C VAL A 154 2.88 5.16 9.38
N LEU A 155 4.08 4.66 9.05
CA LEU A 155 4.94 3.97 10.01
C LEU A 155 5.38 4.88 11.16
N MET A 156 5.75 6.13 10.88
CA MET A 156 6.14 7.09 11.90
C MET A 156 5.00 7.34 12.92
N ASN A 157 3.75 7.42 12.46
CA ASN A 157 2.60 7.58 13.36
C ASN A 157 2.32 6.32 14.18
N LEU A 158 2.47 5.13 13.58
CA LEU A 158 2.32 3.86 14.29
C LEU A 158 3.43 3.66 15.33
N GLU A 159 4.68 3.98 14.99
CA GLU A 159 5.82 3.93 15.92
C GLU A 159 5.60 4.85 17.11
N ARG A 160 5.18 6.10 16.89
CA ARG A 160 4.81 7.02 17.97
C ARG A 160 3.73 6.44 18.88
N THR A 161 2.71 5.82 18.28
CA THR A 161 1.64 5.17 19.03
C THR A 161 2.17 4.01 19.86
N PHE A 162 3.06 3.17 19.31
CA PHE A 162 3.72 2.09 20.05
C PHE A 162 4.54 2.60 21.23
N ARG A 163 5.38 3.60 21.00
CA ARG A 163 6.27 4.18 22.01
C ARG A 163 5.51 4.85 23.15
N SER A 164 4.31 5.38 22.87
CA SER A 164 3.42 5.96 23.88
C SER A 164 2.58 4.92 24.65
N ALA A 165 2.45 3.69 24.13
CA ALA A 165 1.69 2.64 24.78
C ALA A 165 2.51 1.98 25.88
N VAL A 166 1.91 1.77 27.05
CA VAL A 166 2.58 1.18 28.23
C VAL A 166 1.80 -0.04 28.72
N GLY A 167 2.52 -1.02 29.28
CA GLY A 167 1.94 -2.17 29.98
C GLY A 167 1.18 -3.12 29.05
N THR A 168 -0.02 -3.54 29.47
CA THR A 168 -0.85 -4.52 28.73
C THR A 168 -1.27 -4.03 27.36
N MET A 169 -1.33 -2.71 27.15
CA MET A 169 -1.68 -2.10 25.87
C MET A 169 -0.55 -2.26 24.84
N GLN A 170 0.71 -2.13 25.26
CA GLN A 170 1.86 -2.32 24.38
C GLN A 170 1.96 -3.77 23.87
N TRP A 171 1.69 -4.75 24.75
CA TRP A 171 1.62 -6.17 24.37
C TRP A 171 0.51 -6.47 23.37
N ARG A 172 -0.69 -5.89 23.57
CA ARG A 172 -1.85 -6.12 22.69
C ARG A 172 -1.66 -5.60 21.26
N ILE A 173 -0.86 -4.54 21.07
CA ILE A 173 -0.70 -3.87 19.77
C ILE A 173 0.60 -4.26 19.06
N LYS A 174 1.49 -5.00 19.73
CA LYS A 174 2.82 -5.35 19.21
C LYS A 174 2.75 -6.06 17.86
N PHE A 175 1.91 -7.09 17.74
CA PHE A 175 1.77 -7.85 16.49
C PHE A 175 1.08 -7.05 15.39
N LEU A 176 0.14 -6.18 15.75
CA LEU A 176 -0.47 -5.24 14.81
C LEU A 176 0.58 -4.33 14.18
N ILE A 177 1.44 -3.72 14.99
CA ILE A 177 2.45 -2.77 14.51
C ILE A 177 3.56 -3.52 13.76
N LEU A 178 3.99 -4.68 14.24
CA LEU A 178 4.97 -5.52 13.54
C LEU A 178 4.47 -5.94 12.16
N GLY A 179 3.21 -6.41 12.06
CA GLY A 179 2.60 -6.79 10.79
C GLY A 179 2.54 -5.64 9.80
N LEU A 180 2.08 -4.46 10.24
CA LEU A 180 2.05 -3.27 9.38
C LEU A 180 3.45 -2.79 8.98
N THR A 181 4.44 -2.86 9.88
CA THR A 181 5.83 -2.55 9.56
C THR A 181 6.39 -3.47 8.47
N VAL A 182 6.05 -4.76 8.48
CA VAL A 182 6.48 -5.69 7.42
C VAL A 182 5.80 -5.34 6.08
N ILE A 183 4.50 -5.07 6.08
CA ILE A 183 3.74 -4.72 4.86
C ILE A 183 4.28 -3.44 4.23
N PHE A 184 4.35 -2.36 5.01
CA PHE A 184 4.82 -1.07 4.50
C PHE A 184 6.32 -1.05 4.26
N GLY A 185 7.10 -1.80 5.04
CA GLY A 185 8.54 -1.94 4.81
C GLY A 185 8.85 -2.54 3.44
N ALA A 186 8.14 -3.60 3.05
CA ALA A 186 8.27 -4.20 1.72
C ALA A 186 7.89 -3.21 0.59
N ARG A 187 6.81 -2.44 0.76
CA ARG A 187 6.37 -1.43 -0.21
C ARG A 187 7.34 -0.25 -0.33
N ILE A 188 7.84 0.26 0.79
CA ILE A 188 8.86 1.33 0.80
C ILE A 188 10.12 0.86 0.05
N TYR A 189 10.54 -0.37 0.30
CA TYR A 189 11.67 -0.97 -0.42
C TYR A 189 11.39 -1.03 -1.92
N ALA A 190 10.27 -1.61 -2.33
CA ALA A 190 9.91 -1.78 -3.73
C ALA A 190 9.82 -0.43 -4.48
N ARG A 191 9.23 0.58 -3.84
CA ARG A 191 9.08 1.92 -4.42
C ARG A 191 10.36 2.72 -4.45
N SER A 192 11.24 2.54 -3.48
CA SER A 192 12.58 3.15 -3.48
C SER A 192 13.39 2.62 -4.66
N GLN A 193 13.32 1.31 -4.91
CA GLN A 193 13.95 0.66 -6.07
C GLN A 193 13.36 1.19 -7.39
N ALA A 194 12.04 1.27 -7.49
CA ALA A 194 11.37 1.83 -8.67
C ALA A 194 11.79 3.28 -8.97
N LEU A 195 12.07 4.08 -7.93
CA LEU A 195 12.53 5.45 -8.07
C LEU A 195 13.98 5.54 -8.56
N VAL A 196 14.88 4.77 -7.95
CA VAL A 196 16.32 4.75 -8.29
C VAL A 196 16.53 4.29 -9.73
N PHE A 197 15.85 3.22 -10.14
CA PHE A 197 15.99 2.67 -11.48
C PHE A 197 15.04 3.29 -12.51
N SER A 198 14.26 4.30 -12.11
CA SER A 198 13.28 4.98 -12.97
C SER A 198 12.29 4.02 -13.65
N GLY A 199 12.05 2.89 -13.02
CA GLY A 199 11.22 1.81 -13.53
C GLY A 199 11.31 0.61 -12.61
N TYR A 200 10.40 -0.33 -12.79
CA TYR A 200 10.28 -1.49 -11.92
C TYR A 200 10.17 -2.79 -12.73
N ALA A 201 10.63 -3.88 -12.13
CA ALA A 201 10.56 -5.24 -12.63
C ALA A 201 9.56 -6.06 -11.81
N SER A 202 8.96 -7.10 -12.39
CA SER A 202 7.96 -7.96 -11.73
C SER A 202 8.46 -8.60 -10.42
N SER A 203 9.77 -8.76 -10.22
CA SER A 203 10.35 -9.26 -8.96
C SER A 203 10.08 -8.34 -7.76
N LEU A 204 9.86 -7.05 -7.98
CA LEU A 204 9.52 -6.11 -6.91
C LEU A 204 8.07 -6.30 -6.43
N GLU A 205 7.16 -6.72 -7.32
CA GLU A 205 5.79 -7.08 -6.97
C GLU A 205 5.75 -8.36 -6.12
N GLU A 206 6.66 -9.31 -6.39
CA GLU A 206 6.81 -10.51 -5.56
C GLU A 206 7.22 -10.15 -4.13
N VAL A 207 8.14 -9.20 -3.95
CA VAL A 207 8.53 -8.70 -2.63
C VAL A 207 7.36 -8.05 -1.89
N GLU A 208 6.55 -7.24 -2.58
CA GLU A 208 5.33 -6.65 -1.98
C GLU A 208 4.32 -7.74 -1.56
N GLY A 209 4.14 -8.78 -2.39
CA GLY A 209 3.26 -9.92 -2.11
C GLY A 209 3.71 -10.74 -0.90
N ILE A 210 5.01 -11.08 -0.83
CA ILE A 210 5.59 -11.80 0.33
C ILE A 210 5.45 -10.96 1.60
N GLY A 211 5.76 -9.66 1.53
CA GLY A 211 5.58 -8.73 2.65
C GLY A 211 4.14 -8.69 3.14
N LEU A 212 3.17 -8.70 2.21
CA LEU A 212 1.75 -8.75 2.55
C LEU A 212 1.37 -10.05 3.26
N LEU A 213 1.84 -11.21 2.78
CA LEU A 213 1.58 -12.50 3.42
C LEU A 213 2.13 -12.58 4.83
N VAL A 214 3.42 -12.25 5.01
CA VAL A 214 4.06 -12.28 6.32
C VAL A 214 3.37 -11.28 7.26
N GLY A 215 3.03 -10.10 6.74
CA GLY A 215 2.25 -9.11 7.46
C GLY A 215 0.90 -9.66 7.95
N CYS A 216 0.13 -10.29 7.06
CA CYS A 216 -1.17 -10.88 7.40
C CYS A 216 -1.05 -11.97 8.48
N LEU A 217 -0.03 -12.82 8.40
CA LEU A 217 0.22 -13.85 9.42
C LEU A 217 0.47 -13.22 10.79
N LEU A 218 1.28 -12.17 10.85
CA LEU A 218 1.54 -11.44 12.10
C LEU A 218 0.29 -10.75 12.64
N LEU A 219 -0.54 -10.18 11.77
CA LEU A 219 -1.80 -9.53 12.17
C LEU A 219 -2.85 -10.53 12.71
N GLY A 220 -2.73 -11.81 12.38
CA GLY A 220 -3.62 -12.88 12.81
C GLY A 220 -3.32 -13.48 14.19
N VAL A 221 -2.15 -13.18 14.78
CA VAL A 221 -1.70 -13.64 16.10
C VAL A 221 -2.23 -12.72 17.21
#